data_AF-A0A4Q0A067-F1
#
_entry.id   AF-A0A4Q0A067-F1
#
_cell.length_a   1.000
_cell.length_b   1.000
_cell.length_c   1.000
_cell.angle_alpha   90.00
_cell.angle_beta   90.00
_cell.angle_gamma   90.00
#
_symmetry.space_group_name_H-M   'P 1'
#
loop_
_entity.id
_entity.type
_entity.pdbx_description
1 polymer ?
#
loop_
_entity_poly.entity_id
_entity_poly.type
_entity_poly.pdbx_seq_one_letter_code
_entity_poly.pdbx_strand_id
1 'polypeptide(L)'
;IWYSYNGTPLKWHYPIGLLYDLLAEPNSTTDPPLVNGRDKRIRTAPLPWTIEVHVRQFPTDQLLRTPTVTNTHQYFISQFKESEFMRAGSAKRVMNLAKEEQDTLWSSLLGADFDGFWNINRALMVGDKKAMPRHIAVRLYIQGDGAVIQVPIAMQD
;
A
#
# COMPACT_ATOMS: atom_id res chain seq x y z
N ILE A 1 -1.22 19.49 -7.95
CA ILE A 1 -0.51 19.31 -6.67
C ILE A 1 0.16 17.94 -6.69
N TRP A 2 1.39 17.83 -6.22
CA TRP A 2 2.09 16.58 -5.98
C TRP A 2 2.99 16.73 -4.74
N TYR A 3 3.49 15.61 -4.22
CA TYR A 3 4.23 15.57 -2.96
C TYR A 3 5.61 14.95 -3.17
N SER A 4 6.62 15.41 -2.43
CA SER A 4 7.95 14.77 -2.37
C SER A 4 8.45 14.62 -0.94
N TYR A 5 9.44 13.74 -0.78
CA TYR A 5 10.28 13.65 0.40
C TYR A 5 11.74 13.60 -0.07
N ASN A 6 12.59 14.51 0.44
CA ASN A 6 14.01 14.64 0.06
C ASN A 6 14.24 14.58 -1.46
N GLY A 7 13.45 15.35 -2.23
CA GLY A 7 13.53 15.40 -3.69
C GLY A 7 12.97 14.19 -4.44
N THR A 8 12.50 13.14 -3.74
CA THR A 8 11.87 11.97 -4.36
C THR A 8 10.35 12.14 -4.45
N PRO A 9 9.74 12.11 -5.66
CA PRO A 9 8.28 12.20 -5.80
C PRO A 9 7.53 11.03 -5.14
N LEU A 10 6.51 11.33 -4.35
CA LEU A 10 5.71 10.34 -3.63
C LEU A 10 4.61 9.75 -4.54
N LYS A 11 4.65 8.42 -4.71
CA LYS A 11 3.68 7.67 -5.51
C LYS A 11 2.34 7.57 -4.77
N TRP A 12 1.35 8.35 -5.19
CA TRP A 12 0.03 8.43 -4.53
C TRP A 12 -0.72 7.09 -4.43
N HIS A 13 -0.41 6.13 -5.31
CA HIS A 13 -1.05 4.82 -5.39
C HIS A 13 -0.39 3.78 -4.46
N TYR A 14 0.64 4.17 -3.71
CA TYR A 14 1.26 3.35 -2.67
C TYR A 14 0.67 3.72 -1.31
N PRO A 15 0.46 2.74 -0.40
CA PRO A 15 0.04 3.05 0.98
C PRO A 15 1.00 4.04 1.65
N ILE A 16 0.45 4.96 2.44
CA ILE A 16 1.23 6.02 3.11
C ILE A 16 2.30 5.41 4.03
N GLY A 17 1.94 4.38 4.81
CA GLY A 17 2.90 3.67 5.68
C GLY A 17 4.03 3.01 4.90
N LEU A 18 3.74 2.43 3.74
CA LEU A 18 4.76 1.86 2.86
C LEU A 18 5.73 2.92 2.35
N LEU A 19 5.22 4.08 1.92
CA LEU A 19 6.06 5.19 1.47
C LEU A 19 6.97 5.70 2.58
N TYR A 20 6.45 5.79 3.81
CA TYR A 20 7.25 6.14 4.98
C TYR A 20 8.33 5.09 5.25
N ASP A 21 7.97 3.82 5.38
CA ASP A 21 8.92 2.74 5.65
C ASP A 21 10.01 2.63 4.58
N LEU A 22 9.66 2.89 3.31
CA LEU A 22 10.58 2.79 2.18
C LEU A 22 11.54 4.00 2.05
N LEU A 23 11.10 5.20 2.44
CA LEU A 23 11.84 6.45 2.16
C LEU A 23 12.41 7.11 3.41
N ALA A 24 11.80 6.89 4.57
CA ALA A 24 12.19 7.52 5.82
C ALA A 24 13.34 6.78 6.54
N GLU A 25 14.23 6.09 5.82
CA GLU A 25 15.48 5.62 6.41
C GLU A 25 16.44 6.82 6.61
N PRO A 26 17.17 6.91 7.74
CA PRO A 26 18.06 8.02 7.99
C PRO A 26 19.32 7.85 7.15
N ASN A 27 19.56 8.87 6.34
CA ASN A 27 20.85 9.07 5.70
C ASN A 27 21.92 9.13 6.78
N SER A 28 22.86 8.19 6.75
CA SER A 28 23.90 7.91 7.75
C SER A 28 24.92 9.04 8.01
N THR A 29 24.61 10.30 7.75
CA THR A 29 25.60 11.40 7.70
C THR A 29 25.43 12.48 8.76
N THR A 30 24.31 12.56 9.48
CA THR A 30 24.08 13.63 10.48
C THR A 30 23.77 13.16 11.90
N ASP A 31 23.58 11.86 12.14
CA ASP A 31 23.30 11.36 13.49
C ASP A 31 24.60 11.03 14.23
N PRO A 32 24.80 11.52 15.47
CA PRO A 32 25.96 11.14 16.27
C PRO A 32 25.97 9.63 16.50
N PRO A 33 27.15 8.97 16.47
CA PRO A 33 27.25 7.54 16.72
C PRO A 33 26.73 7.23 18.13
N LEU A 34 25.89 6.19 18.22
CA LEU A 34 25.35 5.68 19.48
C LEU A 34 26.50 5.35 20.44
N VAL A 35 26.68 6.19 21.46
CA VAL A 35 27.41 5.83 22.67
C VAL A 35 26.53 4.81 23.39
N ASN A 36 26.98 3.56 23.42
CA ASN A 36 26.34 2.38 24.05
C ASN A 36 25.45 1.56 23.10
N GLY A 37 26.07 0.55 22.49
CA GLY A 37 25.47 -0.37 21.51
C GLY A 37 24.38 -1.30 22.04
N ARG A 38 23.23 -0.75 22.46
CA ARG A 38 22.04 -1.54 22.85
C ARG A 38 20.72 -1.15 22.19
N ASP A 39 20.67 -0.12 21.36
CA ASP A 39 19.47 0.19 20.55
C ASP A 39 19.80 0.18 19.06
N LYS A 40 19.78 -1.03 18.48
CA LYS A 40 19.75 -1.25 17.02
C LYS A 40 18.31 -1.14 16.50
N ARG A 41 17.46 -0.32 17.15
CA ARG A 41 16.08 -0.11 16.74
C ARG A 41 16.10 0.69 15.45
N ILE A 42 15.32 0.20 14.50
CA ILE A 42 15.02 0.74 13.17
C ILE A 42 15.28 2.24 13.14
N ARG A 43 16.46 2.59 12.64
CA ARG A 43 16.86 3.93 12.29
C ARG A 43 15.78 4.42 11.31
N THR A 44 14.86 5.25 11.79
CA THR A 44 13.86 5.96 10.97
C THR A 44 14.12 7.44 11.12
N ALA A 45 13.86 8.21 10.07
CA ALA A 45 14.00 9.66 10.06
C ALA A 45 13.21 10.27 11.23
N PRO A 46 13.70 11.38 11.82
CA PRO A 46 13.01 12.00 12.95
C PRO A 46 11.59 12.39 12.55
N LEU A 47 10.61 11.98 13.36
CA LEU A 47 9.23 12.43 13.23
C LEU A 47 9.12 13.92 13.62
N PRO A 48 8.22 14.69 12.98
CA PRO A 48 7.23 14.27 11.98
C PRO A 48 7.81 14.09 10.57
N TRP A 49 7.18 13.21 9.77
CA TRP A 49 7.54 13.02 8.37
C TRP A 49 7.33 14.33 7.57
N THR A 50 8.43 14.95 7.14
CA THR A 50 8.41 16.27 6.49
C THR A 50 8.17 16.13 4.99
N ILE A 51 6.91 16.26 4.56
CA ILE A 51 6.50 16.16 3.15
C ILE A 51 6.48 17.55 2.50
N GLU A 52 7.08 17.67 1.32
CA GLU A 52 7.06 18.90 0.52
C GLU A 52 5.86 18.90 -0.43
N VAL A 53 5.16 20.04 -0.51
CA VAL A 53 4.00 20.22 -1.40
C VAL A 53 4.40 21.04 -2.61
N HIS A 54 4.14 20.49 -3.80
CA HIS A 54 4.46 21.12 -5.07
C HIS A 54 3.20 21.41 -5.87
N VAL A 55 3.10 22.62 -6.41
CA VAL A 55 1.96 23.07 -7.24
C VAL A 55 2.31 23.11 -8.73
N ARG A 56 3.59 23.28 -9.06
CA ARG A 56 4.12 23.39 -10.43
C ARG A 56 5.03 22.19 -10.75
N GLN A 57 5.47 22.08 -12.01
CA GLN A 57 6.46 21.09 -12.46
C GLN A 57 6.11 19.65 -12.07
N PHE A 58 4.96 19.15 -12.54
CA PHE A 58 4.54 17.79 -12.23
C PHE A 58 5.44 16.75 -12.93
N PRO A 59 6.07 15.81 -12.18
CA PRO A 59 6.97 14.81 -12.73
C PRO A 59 6.18 13.70 -13.43
N THR A 60 5.91 13.90 -14.73
CA THR A 60 5.02 13.03 -15.54
C THR A 60 5.68 11.69 -15.88
N ASP A 61 7.00 11.62 -15.80
CA ASP A 61 7.85 10.45 -15.99
C ASP A 61 7.88 9.51 -14.76
N GLN A 62 7.73 10.07 -13.56
CA GLN A 62 7.86 9.32 -12.30
C GLN A 62 6.53 9.07 -11.59
N LEU A 63 5.53 9.93 -11.82
CA LEU A 63 4.21 9.83 -11.18
C LEU A 63 3.11 9.54 -12.20
N LEU A 64 2.22 8.61 -11.83
CA LEU A 64 0.94 8.47 -12.50
C LEU A 64 0.17 9.79 -12.40
N ARG A 65 -0.49 10.20 -13.50
CA ARG A 65 -1.27 11.44 -13.56
C ARG A 65 -2.22 11.56 -12.38
N THR A 66 -2.42 12.81 -11.97
CA THR A 66 -3.07 13.23 -10.72
C THR A 66 -4.28 12.36 -10.36
N PRO A 67 -4.35 11.84 -9.11
CA PRO A 67 -5.46 11.02 -8.70
C PRO A 67 -6.76 11.83 -8.75
N THR A 68 -7.75 11.33 -9.50
CA THR A 68 -9.15 11.69 -9.28
C THR A 68 -9.74 10.72 -8.28
N VAL A 69 -10.75 11.12 -7.50
CA VAL A 69 -11.43 10.22 -6.55
C VAL A 69 -11.88 8.94 -7.26
N THR A 70 -12.40 9.06 -8.49
CA THR A 70 -12.79 7.93 -9.33
C THR A 70 -11.62 7.02 -9.67
N ASN A 71 -10.48 7.57 -10.11
CA ASN A 71 -9.32 6.76 -10.47
C ASN A 71 -8.69 6.07 -9.24
N THR A 72 -8.68 6.73 -8.09
CA THR A 72 -8.20 6.13 -6.83
C THR A 72 -9.11 5.00 -6.38
N HIS A 73 -10.44 5.18 -6.47
CA HIS A 73 -11.40 4.12 -6.19
C HIS A 73 -11.22 2.93 -7.16
N GLN A 74 -11.12 3.19 -8.47
CA GLN A 74 -10.88 2.13 -9.45
C GLN A 74 -9.56 1.39 -9.22
N TYR A 75 -8.49 2.11 -8.87
CA TYR A 75 -7.21 1.53 -8.51
C TYR A 75 -7.35 0.62 -7.28
N PHE A 76 -8.01 1.10 -6.22
CA PHE A 76 -8.28 0.33 -5.01
C PHE A 76 -9.02 -0.98 -5.31
N ILE A 77 -10.09 -0.94 -6.12
CA ILE A 77 -10.83 -2.13 -6.53
C ILE A 77 -9.96 -3.07 -7.39
N SER A 78 -9.11 -2.54 -8.27
CA SER A 78 -8.16 -3.33 -9.05
C SER A 78 -7.18 -4.09 -8.14
N GLN A 79 -6.66 -3.44 -7.11
CA GLN A 79 -5.77 -4.06 -6.12
C GLN A 79 -6.45 -5.20 -5.37
N PHE A 80 -7.72 -5.03 -5.02
CA PHE A 80 -8.54 -6.06 -4.39
C PHE A 80 -8.81 -7.26 -5.30
N LYS A 81 -9.05 -7.03 -6.59
CA LYS A 81 -9.25 -8.11 -7.57
C LYS A 81 -7.98 -8.93 -7.74
N GLU A 82 -6.83 -8.27 -7.81
CA GLU A 82 -5.53 -8.92 -7.96
C GLU A 82 -5.18 -9.75 -6.71
N SER A 83 -5.39 -9.20 -5.51
CA SER A 83 -5.15 -9.95 -4.27
C SER A 83 -6.05 -11.17 -4.14
N GLU A 84 -7.34 -11.05 -4.50
CA GLU A 84 -8.27 -12.18 -4.50
C GLU A 84 -7.90 -13.23 -5.57
N PHE A 85 -7.47 -12.80 -6.75
CA PHE A 85 -7.00 -13.71 -7.78
C PHE A 85 -5.78 -14.52 -7.31
N MET A 86 -4.80 -13.89 -6.64
CA MET A 86 -3.66 -14.61 -6.07
C MET A 86 -4.10 -15.66 -5.04
N ARG A 87 -5.07 -15.30 -4.20
CA ARG A 87 -5.51 -16.09 -3.06
C ARG A 87 -6.43 -17.26 -3.43
N ALA A 88 -7.41 -17.03 -4.31
CA ALA A 88 -8.43 -18.02 -4.70
C ALA A 88 -8.23 -18.57 -6.12
N GLY A 89 -7.36 -17.97 -6.93
CA GLY A 89 -7.23 -18.27 -8.37
C GLY A 89 -8.33 -17.65 -9.24
N SER A 90 -9.20 -16.82 -8.67
CA SER A 90 -10.28 -16.13 -9.38
C SER A 90 -10.68 -14.86 -8.63
N ALA A 91 -10.91 -13.77 -9.35
CA ALA A 91 -11.44 -12.53 -8.77
C ALA A 91 -12.98 -12.54 -8.63
N LYS A 92 -13.64 -13.69 -8.82
CA LYS A 92 -15.11 -13.79 -8.91
C LYS A 92 -15.82 -13.26 -7.68
N ARG A 93 -15.27 -13.42 -6.48
CA ARG A 93 -15.89 -12.90 -5.25
C ARG A 93 -15.97 -11.38 -5.24
N VAL A 94 -14.84 -10.72 -5.49
CA VAL A 94 -14.79 -9.25 -5.59
C VAL A 94 -15.64 -8.74 -6.76
N MET A 95 -15.63 -9.46 -7.90
CA MET A 95 -16.46 -9.11 -9.06
C MET A 95 -17.96 -9.29 -8.82
N ASN A 96 -18.36 -10.21 -7.94
CA ASN A 96 -19.75 -10.50 -7.62
C ASN A 96 -20.30 -9.67 -6.45
N LEU A 97 -19.46 -8.92 -5.74
CA LEU A 97 -19.93 -7.96 -4.74
C LEU A 97 -20.90 -6.97 -5.38
N ALA A 98 -21.99 -6.68 -4.67
CA ALA A 98 -22.91 -5.64 -5.08
C ALA A 98 -22.17 -4.29 -5.17
N LYS A 99 -22.67 -3.39 -6.03
CA LYS A 99 -22.02 -2.09 -6.21
C LYS A 99 -22.00 -1.32 -4.89
N GLU A 100 -23.08 -1.43 -4.13
CA GLU A 100 -23.25 -0.84 -2.81
C GLU A 100 -22.21 -1.37 -1.80
N GLU A 101 -21.83 -2.65 -1.89
CA GLU A 101 -20.79 -3.24 -1.04
C GLU A 101 -19.39 -2.74 -1.44
N GLN A 102 -19.12 -2.61 -2.74
CA GLN A 102 -17.87 -2.02 -3.23
C GLN A 102 -17.73 -0.56 -2.81
N ASP A 103 -18.82 0.21 -2.94
CA ASP A 103 -18.87 1.62 -2.51
C ASP A 103 -18.70 1.73 -0.99
N THR A 104 -19.29 0.80 -0.21
CA THR A 104 -19.13 0.76 1.25
C THR A 104 -17.69 0.48 1.66
N LEU A 105 -17.02 -0.50 1.03
CA LEU A 105 -15.59 -0.78 1.27
C LEU A 105 -14.74 0.48 1.07
N TRP A 106 -15.00 1.22 0.00
CA TRP A 106 -14.28 2.45 -0.31
C TRP A 106 -14.62 3.58 0.67
N SER A 107 -15.90 3.81 0.98
CA SER A 107 -16.31 4.86 1.91
C SER A 107 -15.83 4.58 3.34
N SER A 108 -15.84 3.33 3.78
CA SER A 108 -15.33 2.95 5.10
C SER A 108 -13.82 3.15 5.20
N LEU A 109 -13.06 2.90 4.12
CA LEU A 109 -11.64 3.24 4.07
C LEU A 109 -11.41 4.75 4.20
N LEU A 110 -12.17 5.57 3.46
CA LEU A 110 -12.06 7.03 3.52
C LEU A 110 -12.49 7.60 4.88
N GLY A 111 -13.51 7.01 5.50
CA GLY A 111 -14.05 7.41 6.80
C GLY A 111 -13.29 6.84 8.01
N ALA A 112 -12.23 6.05 7.78
CA ALA A 112 -11.52 5.29 8.82
C ALA A 112 -12.46 4.40 9.68
N ASP A 113 -13.53 3.89 9.07
CA ASP A 113 -14.49 2.98 9.68
C ASP A 113 -14.00 1.54 9.55
N PHE A 114 -13.38 1.05 10.62
CA PHE A 114 -12.84 -0.30 10.69
C PHE A 114 -13.92 -1.38 10.52
N ASP A 115 -15.07 -1.21 11.18
CA ASP A 115 -16.11 -2.24 11.21
C ASP A 115 -16.84 -2.33 9.88
N GLY A 116 -17.19 -1.20 9.26
CA GLY A 116 -17.82 -1.19 7.93
C GLY A 116 -16.93 -1.85 6.87
N PHE A 117 -15.62 -1.60 6.91
CA PHE A 117 -14.67 -2.25 6.01
C PHE A 117 -14.59 -3.76 6.26
N TRP A 118 -14.40 -4.19 7.52
CA TRP A 118 -14.20 -5.60 7.84
C TRP A 118 -15.46 -6.44 7.70
N ASN A 119 -16.65 -5.87 7.87
CA ASN A 119 -17.91 -6.58 7.65
C ASN A 119 -18.01 -7.16 6.24
N ILE A 120 -17.51 -6.43 5.23
CA ILE A 120 -17.47 -6.90 3.84
C ILE A 120 -16.19 -7.70 3.57
N ASN A 121 -15.04 -7.21 4.02
CA ASN A 121 -13.76 -7.86 3.76
C ASN A 121 -13.67 -9.27 4.37
N ARG A 122 -14.32 -9.55 5.52
CA ARG A 122 -14.37 -10.89 6.09
C ARG A 122 -15.04 -11.89 5.16
N ALA A 123 -16.12 -11.52 4.47
CA ALA A 123 -16.80 -12.38 3.51
C ALA A 123 -15.91 -12.71 2.31
N LEU A 124 -15.04 -11.77 1.91
CA LEU A 124 -13.99 -12.06 0.93
C LEU A 124 -12.97 -13.04 1.51
N MET A 125 -12.43 -12.77 2.69
CA MET A 125 -11.33 -13.55 3.31
C MET A 125 -11.73 -14.97 3.72
N VAL A 126 -12.93 -15.16 4.25
CA VAL A 126 -13.47 -16.48 4.64
C VAL A 126 -14.21 -17.04 3.43
N GLY A 127 -13.50 -17.74 2.55
CA GLY A 127 -14.14 -18.38 1.41
C GLY A 127 -15.13 -19.48 1.80
N ASP A 128 -15.87 -20.00 0.81
CA ASP A 128 -16.81 -21.14 0.94
C ASP A 128 -16.17 -22.45 1.44
N LYS A 129 -14.84 -22.50 1.44
CA LYS A 129 -14.06 -23.63 1.97
C LYS A 129 -13.09 -23.05 2.98
N LYS A 130 -12.98 -23.67 4.17
CA LYS A 130 -11.85 -23.51 5.11
C LYS A 130 -10.50 -23.97 4.50
N ALA A 131 -10.37 -23.91 3.19
CA ALA A 131 -9.17 -24.26 2.46
C ALA A 131 -8.15 -23.13 2.60
N MET A 132 -6.89 -23.50 2.78
CA MET A 132 -5.80 -22.54 2.77
C MET A 132 -5.78 -21.74 1.46
N PRO A 133 -5.36 -20.47 1.50
CA PRO A 133 -5.20 -19.67 0.29
C PRO A 133 -4.13 -20.30 -0.61
N ARG A 134 -4.36 -20.27 -1.93
CA ARG A 134 -3.44 -20.84 -2.93
C ARG A 134 -2.10 -20.15 -2.93
N HIS A 135 -2.12 -18.82 -2.92
CA HIS A 135 -0.91 -17.99 -2.79
C HIS A 135 -1.14 -16.85 -1.82
N ILE A 136 -0.04 -16.34 -1.27
CA ILE A 136 -0.04 -15.11 -0.49
C ILE A 136 0.10 -13.92 -1.45
N ALA A 137 -0.81 -12.93 -1.33
CA ALA A 137 -0.72 -11.68 -2.08
C ALA A 137 0.30 -10.73 -1.40
N VAL A 138 1.58 -10.88 -1.74
CA VAL A 138 2.68 -10.06 -1.20
C VAL A 138 3.39 -9.30 -2.32
N ARG A 139 3.76 -8.06 -2.03
CA ARG A 139 4.69 -7.27 -2.83
C ARG A 139 5.88 -6.85 -1.98
N LEU A 140 7.08 -7.08 -2.50
CA LEU A 140 8.32 -6.65 -1.88
C LEU A 140 8.81 -5.39 -2.59
N TYR A 141 9.02 -4.34 -1.81
CA TYR A 141 9.50 -3.05 -2.28
C TYR A 141 10.93 -2.88 -1.79
N ILE A 142 11.85 -2.60 -2.71
CA ILE A 142 13.27 -2.40 -2.40
C ILE A 142 13.62 -0.94 -2.69
N GLN A 143 14.30 -0.30 -1.74
CA GLN A 143 14.73 1.09 -1.89
C GLN A 143 15.82 1.20 -2.96
N GLY A 144 15.75 2.23 -3.81
CA GLY A 144 16.78 2.58 -4.80
C GLY A 144 16.54 2.05 -6.22
N ASP A 145 15.99 0.85 -6.39
CA ASP A 145 15.83 0.25 -7.73
C ASP A 145 14.45 0.55 -8.37
N GLY A 146 13.50 1.04 -7.57
CA GLY A 146 12.12 1.30 -8.01
C GLY A 146 11.33 0.04 -8.42
N ALA A 147 12.00 -1.12 -8.42
CA ALA A 147 11.45 -2.43 -8.72
C ALA A 147 10.52 -2.91 -7.59
N VAL A 148 9.38 -3.45 -8.00
CA VAL A 148 8.44 -4.14 -7.11
C VAL A 148 8.47 -5.61 -7.47
N ILE A 149 8.88 -6.44 -6.52
CA ILE A 149 8.92 -7.89 -6.72
C ILE A 149 7.58 -8.46 -6.25
N GLN A 150 6.89 -9.14 -7.16
CA GLN A 150 5.67 -9.87 -6.88
C GLN A 150 5.79 -11.27 -7.50
N VAL A 151 5.85 -12.29 -6.66
CA VAL A 151 6.03 -13.69 -7.06
C VAL A 151 4.95 -14.52 -6.36
N PRO A 152 4.34 -15.51 -7.03
CA PRO A 152 3.40 -16.42 -6.39
C PRO A 152 4.11 -17.26 -5.33
N ILE A 153 3.77 -17.02 -4.05
CA ILE A 153 4.25 -17.81 -2.93
C ILE A 153 3.11 -18.75 -2.52
N ALA A 154 3.25 -20.03 -2.81
CA ALA A 154 2.27 -21.04 -2.42
C ALA A 154 2.32 -21.26 -0.90
N MET A 155 1.15 -21.42 -0.28
CA MET A 155 1.07 -21.91 1.10
C MET A 155 1.33 -23.43 1.07
N GLN A 156 2.31 -23.90 1.83
CA GLN A 156 2.49 -25.34 2.07
C GLN A 156 1.46 -25.79 3.12
N ASP A 157 0.85 -26.96 2.90
CA ASP A 157 -0.12 -27.60 3.79
C ASP A 157 0.49 -27.98 5.16
#